data_AF-A0A7J6VYC1-F1
#
_entry.id   AF-A0A7J6VYC1-F1
#
_cell.length_a   1.000
_cell.length_b   1.000
_cell.length_c   1.000
_cell.angle_alpha   90.00
_cell.angle_beta   90.00
_cell.angle_gamma   90.00
#
_symmetry.space_group_name_H-M   'P 1'
#
loop_
_entity.id
_entity.type
_entity.pdbx_description
1 polymer ?
#
loop_
_entity_poly.entity_id
_entity_poly.type
_entity_poly.pdbx_seq_one_letter_code
_entity_poly.pdbx_strand_id
1 'polypeptide(L)'
;MVDMEAIGAACVSYYKEIYCPDEMPELNLACFDQLPAERRINEDMSHSLIAEVTRDEITEALSNIDIDKAPGSDGYTSQFL
;
A
#
# COMPACT_ATOMS: atom_id res chain seq x y z
N MET A 1 8.22 4.97 -33.13
CA MET A 1 7.81 5.94 -32.10
C MET A 1 6.78 5.24 -31.26
N VAL A 2 7.00 5.12 -29.95
CA VAL A 2 6.06 4.41 -29.06
C VAL A 2 4.88 5.34 -28.78
N ASP A 3 3.67 4.83 -28.98
CA ASP A 3 2.45 5.57 -28.70
C ASP A 3 2.16 5.55 -27.19
N MET A 4 2.56 6.64 -26.52
CA MET A 4 2.38 6.80 -25.08
C MET A 4 0.91 6.90 -24.68
N GLU A 5 0.03 7.33 -25.58
CA GLU A 5 -1.41 7.43 -25.33
C GLU A 5 -2.04 6.04 -25.32
N ALA A 6 -1.64 5.17 -26.26
CA ALA A 6 -2.05 3.77 -26.28
C ALA A 6 -1.57 3.00 -25.05
N ILE A 7 -0.34 3.25 -24.58
CA ILE A 7 0.19 2.64 -23.34
C ILE A 7 -0.60 3.13 -22.14
N GLY A 8 -0.86 4.44 -22.03
CA GLY A 8 -1.65 5.01 -20.94
C GLY A 8 -3.04 4.39 -20.85
N ALA A 9 -3.72 4.24 -22.00
CA ALA A 9 -5.02 3.59 -22.07
C ALA A 9 -4.97 2.12 -21.64
N ALA A 10 -3.94 1.37 -22.07
CA ALA A 10 -3.77 -0.02 -21.68
C ALA A 10 -3.52 -0.18 -20.17
N CYS A 11 -2.70 0.68 -19.57
CA CYS A 11 -2.48 0.71 -18.12
C CYS A 11 -3.77 1.01 -17.37
N VAL A 12 -4.53 2.03 -17.77
CA VAL A 12 -5.80 2.40 -17.12
C VAL A 12 -6.80 1.24 -17.19
N SER A 13 -6.92 0.57 -18.32
CA SER A 13 -7.81 -0.59 -18.47
C SER A 13 -7.39 -1.74 -17.56
N TYR A 14 -6.10 -2.06 -17.48
CA TYR A 14 -5.58 -3.09 -16.59
C TYR A 14 -5.84 -2.78 -15.11
N TYR A 15 -5.58 -1.54 -14.68
CA TYR A 15 -5.86 -1.14 -13.28
C TYR A 15 -7.35 -1.17 -12.95
N LYS A 16 -8.22 -0.81 -13.89
CA LYS A 16 -9.68 -0.92 -13.70
C LYS A 16 -10.13 -2.36 -13.52
N GLU A 17 -9.58 -3.29 -14.29
CA GLU A 17 -9.90 -4.73 -14.16
C GLU A 17 -9.56 -5.26 -12.76
N ILE A 18 -8.43 -4.83 -12.19
CA ILE A 18 -7.97 -5.33 -10.88
C ILE A 18 -8.69 -4.64 -9.72
N TYR A 19 -8.83 -3.32 -9.78
CA TYR A 19 -9.25 -2.52 -8.62
C TYR A 19 -10.66 -1.97 -8.72
N CYS A 20 -11.30 -2.07 -9.89
CA CYS A 20 -12.67 -1.63 -10.12
C CYS A 20 -13.50 -2.70 -10.84
N PRO A 21 -13.52 -3.97 -10.38
CA PRO A 21 -14.35 -4.99 -10.99
C PRO A 21 -15.83 -4.60 -10.84
N ASP A 22 -16.63 -4.84 -11.89
CA ASP A 22 -18.07 -4.58 -11.89
C ASP A 22 -18.80 -5.34 -10.76
N GLU A 23 -18.26 -6.49 -10.37
CA GLU A 23 -18.66 -7.26 -9.20
C GLU A 23 -17.44 -7.45 -8.29
N MET A 24 -17.51 -6.89 -7.08
CA MET A 24 -16.58 -7.26 -6.03
C MET A 24 -16.81 -8.75 -5.70
N PRO A 25 -15.79 -9.63 -5.76
CA PRO A 25 -15.98 -10.99 -5.30
C PRO A 25 -16.46 -10.94 -3.86
N GLU A 26 -17.57 -11.63 -3.57
CA GLU A 26 -18.08 -11.70 -2.20
C GLU A 26 -16.96 -12.19 -1.30
N LEU A 27 -16.72 -11.44 -0.21
CA LEU A 27 -15.75 -11.85 0.80
C LEU A 27 -16.19 -13.21 1.32
N ASN A 28 -15.47 -14.27 0.95
CA ASN A 28 -15.82 -15.62 1.40
C ASN A 28 -15.54 -15.71 2.90
N LEU A 29 -16.56 -15.46 3.70
CA LEU A 29 -16.46 -15.46 5.16
C LEU A 29 -16.07 -16.84 5.71
N ALA A 30 -16.37 -17.92 4.99
CA ALA A 30 -15.95 -19.27 5.36
C ALA A 30 -14.43 -19.48 5.25
N CYS A 31 -13.69 -18.61 4.54
CA CYS A 31 -12.23 -18.60 4.57
C CYS A 31 -11.69 -18.20 5.95
N PHE A 32 -12.43 -17.38 6.71
CA PHE A 32 -12.01 -16.98 8.06
C PHE A 32 -12.17 -18.12 9.07
N ASP A 33 -13.11 -19.04 8.85
CA ASP A 33 -13.27 -20.25 9.67
C ASP A 33 -12.11 -21.25 9.47
N GLN A 34 -11.38 -21.13 8.35
CA GLN A 34 -10.18 -21.92 8.06
C GLN A 34 -8.92 -21.28 8.64
N LEU A 35 -8.99 -20.04 9.15
CA LEU A 35 -7.88 -19.44 9.87
C LEU A 35 -7.73 -20.17 11.21
N PRO A 36 -6.56 -20.77 11.50
CA PRO A 36 -6.38 -21.50 12.75
C PRO A 36 -6.61 -20.54 13.92
N ALA A 37 -7.60 -20.83 14.78
CA ALA A 37 -7.86 -20.02 15.97
C ALA A 37 -6.65 -19.96 16.92
N GLU A 38 -5.79 -20.98 16.85
CA GLU A 38 -4.50 -21.12 17.54
C GLU A 38 -3.42 -20.14 17.02
N ARG A 39 -3.64 -19.48 15.87
CA ARG A 39 -2.76 -18.43 15.32
C ARG A 39 -3.21 -17.02 15.67
N ARG A 40 -4.18 -16.86 16.56
CA ARG A 40 -4.54 -15.54 17.10
C ARG A 40 -3.39 -15.04 17.95
N ILE A 41 -2.95 -13.83 17.65
CA ILE A 41 -1.87 -13.15 18.36
C ILE A 41 -2.41 -12.77 19.74
N ASN A 42 -1.76 -13.25 20.79
CA ASN A 42 -2.07 -12.86 22.16
C ASN A 42 -1.43 -11.50 22.50
N GLU A 43 -1.78 -10.91 23.63
CA GLU A 43 -1.29 -9.58 24.03
C GLU A 43 0.24 -9.51 24.07
N ASP A 44 0.90 -10.55 24.58
CA ASP A 44 2.36 -10.63 24.65
C ASP A 44 3.02 -10.64 23.26
N MET A 45 2.42 -11.34 22.29
CA MET A 45 2.88 -11.38 20.90
C MET A 45 2.55 -10.10 20.13
N SER A 46 1.53 -9.34 20.56
CA SER A 46 1.18 -8.08 19.89
C SER A 46 2.33 -7.07 19.95
N HIS A 47 3.08 -7.07 21.04
CA HIS A 47 4.22 -6.17 21.21
C HIS A 47 5.39 -6.51 20.27
N SER A 48 5.55 -7.78 19.88
CA SER A 48 6.63 -8.21 18.97
C SER A 48 6.30 -8.02 17.49
N LEU A 49 5.06 -7.65 17.14
CA LEU A 49 4.68 -7.26 15.78
C LEU A 49 5.01 -5.81 15.46
N ILE A 50 5.26 -5.00 16.49
CA ILE A 50 5.66 -3.61 16.31
C ILE A 50 7.14 -3.64 15.94
N ALA A 51 7.43 -3.57 14.64
CA ALA A 51 8.79 -3.32 14.18
C ALA A 51 9.17 -1.88 14.56
N GLU A 52 10.20 -1.72 15.38
CA GLU A 52 10.73 -0.39 15.67
C GLU A 52 11.35 0.19 14.40
N VAL A 53 10.92 1.39 14.03
CA VAL A 53 11.49 2.12 12.90
C VAL A 53 12.88 2.61 13.32
N THR A 54 13.89 2.21 12.55
CA THR A 54 15.27 2.61 12.77
C THR A 54 15.55 3.98 12.17
N ARG A 55 16.60 4.64 12.67
CA ARG A 55 17.08 5.90 12.09
C ARG A 55 17.50 5.74 10.63
N ASP A 56 18.09 4.60 10.28
CA ASP A 56 18.59 4.34 8.94
C ASP A 56 17.40 4.23 7.96
N GLU A 57 16.33 3.52 8.33
CA GLU A 57 15.09 3.46 7.54
C GLU A 57 14.45 4.85 7.36
N ILE A 58 14.44 5.69 8.40
CA ILE A 58 13.94 7.07 8.29
C ILE A 58 14.80 7.87 7.30
N THR A 59 16.13 7.75 7.40
CA THR A 59 17.08 8.50 6.56
C THR A 59 16.98 8.06 5.11
N GLU A 60 16.88 6.76 4.86
CA GLU A 60 16.67 6.20 3.53
C GLU A 60 15.34 6.67 2.93
N ALA A 61 14.25 6.59 3.69
CA ALA A 61 12.93 7.01 3.23
C ALA A 61 12.88 8.51 2.90
N LEU A 62 13.50 9.36 3.71
CA LEU A 62 13.58 10.80 3.44
C LEU A 62 14.47 11.13 2.25
N SER A 63 15.54 10.36 2.02
CA SER A 63 16.44 10.58 0.88
C SER A 63 15.84 10.13 -0.44
N ASN A 64 14.94 9.13 -0.40
CA ASN A 64 14.32 8.54 -1.59
C ASN A 64 12.94 9.13 -1.91
N ILE A 65 12.41 10.05 -1.08
CA ILE A 65 11.14 10.70 -1.39
C ILE A 65 11.35 11.67 -2.55
N ASP A 66 10.48 11.57 -3.56
CA ASP A 66 10.56 12.48 -4.70
C ASP A 66 10.26 13.92 -4.25
N ILE A 67 11.10 14.86 -4.67
CA ILE A 67 10.96 16.28 -4.38
C ILE A 67 9.72 16.89 -5.07
N ASP A 68 9.30 16.28 -6.17
CA ASP A 68 8.13 16.69 -6.96
C ASP A 68 6.85 15.95 -6.55
N LYS A 69 6.91 15.17 -5.46
CA LYS A 69 5.72 14.51 -4.90
C LYS A 69 4.72 15.57 -4.45
N ALA A 70 3.46 15.42 -4.90
CA ALA A 70 2.37 16.30 -4.50
C ALA A 70 2.18 16.33 -2.97
N PRO A 71 1.82 17.49 -2.39
CA PRO A 71 1.57 17.62 -0.96
C PRO A 71 0.48 16.66 -0.46
N GLY A 72 0.59 16.28 0.81
CA GLY A 72 -0.44 15.50 1.50
C GLY A 72 -1.75 16.29 1.68
N SER A 73 -2.79 15.63 2.19
CA SER A 73 -4.05 16.30 2.55
C SER A 73 -3.91 17.32 3.68
N ASP A 74 -2.77 17.29 4.38
CA ASP A 74 -2.33 18.26 5.38
C ASP A 74 -1.66 19.51 4.77
N GLY A 75 -1.40 19.52 3.47
CA GLY A 75 -0.82 20.64 2.73
C GLY A 75 0.71 20.75 2.82
N TYR A 76 1.39 19.82 3.49
CA TYR A 76 2.85 19.81 3.58
C TYR A 76 3.46 19.06 2.38
N THR A 77 4.50 19.64 1.80
CA THR A 77 5.28 19.03 0.71
C THR A 77 6.38 18.14 1.26
N SER A 78 6.98 17.29 0.40
CA SER A 78 8.14 16.46 0.76
C SER A 78 9.44 17.26 0.95
N GLN A 79 9.42 18.56 0.62
CA GLN A 79 10.53 19.48 0.85
C GLN A 79 10.58 19.84 2.33
N PHE A 80 11.22 18.99 3.13
CA PHE A 80 11.65 19.32 4.49
C PHE A 80 12.88 20.23 4.42
N LEU A 81 12.67 21.50 4.07
CA LEU A 81 13.67 22.57 4.20
C LEU A 81 13.51 23.29 5.54
#